data_AF-A0A183DMP7-F1
#
_entry.id   AF-A0A183DMP7-F1
#
_cell.length_a   1.000
_cell.length_b   1.000
_cell.length_c   1.000
_cell.angle_alpha   90.00
_cell.angle_beta   90.00
_cell.angle_gamma   90.00
#
_symmetry.space_group_name_H-M   'P 1'
#
loop_
_entity.id
_entity.type
_entity.pdbx_description
1 polymer ?
#
loop_
_entity_poly.entity_id
_entity_poly.type
_entity_poly.pdbx_seq_one_letter_code
_entity_poly.pdbx_strand_id
1 'polypeptide(L)'
;MTPQTVIEVIVTDLPTDAVRLLATLIDRSCSVDELSGNFATATKQFNKFKKEFVRIQEAMEPFFQPKNNSPVVLFSRQSSSGYYKLLL
;
A
#
# COMPACT_ATOMS: atom_id res chain seq x y z
N MET A 1 13.00 28.58 7.58
CA MET A 1 12.53 27.52 6.67
C MET A 1 11.32 26.85 7.31
N THR A 2 10.21 26.75 6.58
CA THR A 2 9.01 26.04 7.08
C THR A 2 9.24 24.55 6.90
N PRO A 3 8.99 23.69 7.91
CA PRO A 3 9.10 22.24 7.73
C PRO A 3 8.16 21.78 6.61
N GLN A 4 8.70 20.96 5.70
CA GLN A 4 7.95 20.32 4.63
C GLN A 4 8.03 18.81 4.81
N THR A 5 6.88 18.14 4.69
CA THR A 5 6.77 16.69 4.73
C THR A 5 6.06 16.24 3.46
N VAL A 6 6.68 15.30 2.74
CA VAL A 6 6.07 14.65 1.58
C VAL A 6 5.41 13.37 2.08
N ILE A 7 4.15 13.16 1.70
CA ILE A 7 3.39 11.94 2.01
C ILE A 7 2.93 11.36 0.69
N GLU A 8 3.29 10.11 0.43
CA GLU A 8 2.87 9.39 -0.76
C GLU A 8 1.48 8.79 -0.51
N VAL A 9 0.57 8.92 -1.47
CA VAL A 9 -0.81 8.43 -1.32
C VAL A 9 -1.16 7.49 -2.47
N ILE A 10 -1.40 6.23 -2.15
CA ILE A 10 -1.95 5.23 -3.07
C ILE A 10 -3.47 5.19 -2.89
N VAL A 11 -4.20 5.56 -3.94
CA VAL A 11 -5.66 5.48 -3.97
C VAL A 11 -6.08 4.25 -4.78
N THR A 12 -6.94 3.41 -4.19
CA THR A 12 -7.38 2.15 -4.78
C THR A 12 -8.88 1.93 -4.66
N ASP A 13 -9.41 1.11 -5.57
CA ASP A 13 -10.76 0.58 -5.53
C ASP A 13 -10.81 -0.83 -4.91
N LEU A 14 -9.76 -1.27 -4.22
CA LEU A 14 -9.79 -2.49 -3.41
C LEU A 14 -10.84 -2.35 -2.29
N PRO A 15 -11.53 -3.45 -1.94
CA PRO A 15 -12.42 -3.46 -0.80
C PRO A 15 -11.66 -3.18 0.50
N THR A 16 -12.32 -2.59 1.48
CA THR A 16 -11.70 -2.21 2.75
C THR A 16 -10.96 -3.36 3.43
N ASP A 17 -11.46 -4.59 3.36
CA ASP A 17 -10.81 -5.75 3.98
C ASP A 17 -9.50 -6.14 3.29
N ALA A 18 -9.40 -5.97 1.96
CA ALA A 18 -8.15 -6.18 1.23
C ALA A 18 -7.10 -5.13 1.63
N VAL A 19 -7.53 -3.87 1.80
CA VAL A 19 -6.67 -2.78 2.27
C VAL A 19 -6.23 -2.99 3.72
N ARG A 20 -7.10 -3.50 4.59
CA ARG A 20 -6.75 -3.91 5.95
C ARG A 20 -5.70 -5.03 5.95
N LEU A 21 -5.86 -6.04 5.10
CA LEU A 21 -4.86 -7.11 4.99
C LEU A 21 -3.50 -6.56 4.56
N LEU A 22 -3.43 -5.75 3.51
CA LEU A 22 -2.18 -5.12 3.08
C LEU A 22 -1.52 -4.31 4.21
N ALA A 23 -2.32 -3.55 4.96
CA ALA A 23 -1.89 -2.78 6.12
C ALA A 23 -1.35 -3.63 7.29
N THR A 24 -1.69 -4.93 7.36
CA THR A 24 -1.12 -5.85 8.37
C THR A 24 0.16 -6.54 7.89
N LEU A 25 0.36 -6.62 6.57
CA LEU A 25 1.49 -7.31 5.97
C LEU A 25 2.65 -6.35 5.66
N ILE A 26 2.34 -5.09 5.37
CA ILE A 26 3.31 -4.11 4.86
C ILE A 26 3.50 -3.02 5.90
N ASP A 27 4.76 -2.78 6.25
CA ASP A 27 5.24 -1.59 6.95
C ASP A 27 6.42 -0.98 6.17
N ARG A 28 6.93 0.20 6.54
CA ARG A 28 8.02 0.85 5.78
C ARG A 28 9.38 0.20 5.97
N SER A 29 9.51 -0.77 6.88
CA SER A 29 10.75 -1.52 7.05
C SER A 29 10.91 -2.64 6.01
N CYS A 30 9.84 -2.97 5.29
CA CYS A 30 9.86 -3.97 4.22
C CYS A 30 10.86 -3.61 3.12
N SER A 31 11.65 -4.59 2.70
CA SER A 31 12.37 -4.56 1.42
C SER A 31 11.41 -4.71 0.23
N VAL A 32 11.89 -4.41 -0.97
CA VAL A 32 11.13 -4.59 -2.22
C VAL A 32 10.76 -6.07 -2.45
N ASP A 33 11.62 -7.00 -2.05
CA ASP A 33 11.35 -8.44 -2.15
C ASP A 33 10.26 -8.88 -1.16
N GLU A 34 10.31 -8.39 0.08
CA GLU A 34 9.27 -8.63 1.08
C GLU A 34 7.93 -8.02 0.67
N LEU A 35 7.95 -6.79 0.13
CA LEU A 35 6.76 -6.15 -0.45
C LEU A 35 6.12 -7.07 -1.49
N SER A 36 6.91 -7.60 -2.42
CA SER A 36 6.44 -8.52 -3.46
C SER A 36 5.84 -9.81 -2.87
N GLY A 37 6.47 -10.38 -1.84
CA GLY A 37 5.95 -11.56 -1.12
C GLY A 37 4.62 -11.29 -0.39
N ASN A 38 4.49 -10.11 0.21
CA ASN A 38 3.28 -9.65 0.89
C ASN A 38 2.13 -9.46 -0.09
N PHE A 39 2.39 -8.85 -1.25
CA PHE A 39 1.41 -8.72 -2.33
C PHE A 39 0.98 -10.09 -2.89
N ALA A 40 1.91 -11.04 -3.04
CA ALA A 40 1.57 -12.40 -3.45
C ALA A 40 0.65 -13.08 -2.42
N THR A 41 0.89 -12.87 -1.12
CA THR A 41 0.04 -13.39 -0.03
C THR A 41 -1.35 -12.78 -0.06
N ALA A 42 -1.46 -11.45 -0.18
CA ALA A 42 -2.75 -10.78 -0.27
C ALA A 42 -3.54 -11.19 -1.53
N THR A 43 -2.84 -11.32 -2.66
CA THR A 43 -3.43 -11.75 -3.94
C THR A 43 -4.04 -13.15 -3.85
N LYS A 44 -3.43 -14.08 -3.11
CA LYS A 44 -4.00 -15.43 -2.92
C LYS A 44 -5.35 -15.39 -2.21
N GLN A 45 -5.50 -14.51 -1.21
CA GLN A 45 -6.76 -14.36 -0.47
C GLN A 45 -7.82 -13.61 -1.29
N PHE A 46 -7.40 -12.61 -2.06
CA PHE A 46 -8.27 -11.73 -2.84
C PHE A 46 -8.06 -11.87 -4.35
N ASN A 47 -8.03 -13.11 -4.85
CA ASN A 47 -7.66 -13.41 -6.25
C ASN A 47 -8.51 -12.69 -7.30
N LYS A 48 -9.77 -12.37 -6.98
CA LYS A 48 -10.65 -11.55 -7.84
C LYS A 48 -10.02 -10.19 -8.21
N PHE A 49 -9.19 -9.63 -7.34
CA PHE A 49 -8.54 -8.33 -7.50
C PHE A 49 -7.07 -8.41 -7.92
N LYS A 50 -6.60 -9.57 -8.38
CA LYS A 50 -5.18 -9.81 -8.74
C LYS A 50 -4.56 -8.71 -9.61
N LYS A 51 -5.28 -8.25 -10.65
CA LYS A 51 -4.78 -7.19 -11.54
C LYS A 51 -4.58 -5.86 -10.81
N GLU A 52 -5.41 -5.57 -9.82
CA GLU A 52 -5.30 -4.34 -9.04
C GLU A 52 -4.15 -4.43 -8.04
N PHE A 53 -3.97 -5.58 -7.38
CA PHE A 53 -2.79 -5.81 -6.53
C PHE A 53 -1.47 -5.61 -7.28
N VAL A 54 -1.36 -6.13 -8.51
CA VAL A 54 -0.15 -5.93 -9.34
C VAL A 54 0.10 -4.44 -9.60
N ARG A 55 -0.93 -3.68 -9.99
CA ARG A 55 -0.79 -2.23 -10.23
C ARG A 55 -0.42 -1.45 -8.98
N ILE A 56 -1.01 -1.80 -7.84
CA ILE A 56 -0.69 -1.18 -6.55
C ILE A 56 0.76 -1.49 -6.18
N GLN A 57 1.20 -2.74 -6.34
CA GLN A 57 2.58 -3.13 -6.09
C GLN A 57 3.56 -2.33 -6.94
N GLU A 58 3.33 -2.26 -8.26
CA GLU A 58 4.15 -1.47 -9.20
C GLU A 58 4.19 0.02 -8.81
N ALA A 59 3.08 0.58 -8.35
CA ALA A 59 3.01 1.96 -7.88
C ALA A 59 3.69 2.18 -6.51
N MET A 60 3.67 1.17 -5.63
CA MET A 60 4.28 1.25 -4.30
C MET A 60 5.79 1.03 -4.34
N GLU A 61 6.31 0.19 -5.23
CA GLU A 61 7.71 -0.22 -5.28
C GLU A 61 8.73 0.95 -5.22
N PRO A 62 8.55 2.08 -5.94
CA PRO A 62 9.47 3.22 -5.85
C PRO A 62 9.55 3.84 -4.46
N PHE A 63 8.50 3.69 -3.64
CA PHE A 63 8.45 4.21 -2.28
C PHE A 63 9.25 3.35 -1.31
N PHE A 64 9.54 2.09 -1.63
CA PHE A 64 10.29 1.16 -0.77
C PHE A 64 11.77 1.08 -1.13
N GLN A 65 12.24 1.98 -1.99
CA GLN A 65 13.66 2.13 -2.29
C GLN A 65 14.41 2.70 -1.07
N PRO A 66 15.66 2.29 -0.78
CA PRO A 66 16.39 2.64 0.46
C PRO A 66 16.59 4.13 0.74
N LYS A 67 16.41 5.00 -0.27
CA LYS A 67 16.56 6.46 -0.15
C LYS A 67 15.25 7.19 0.09
N ASN A 68 14.12 6.48 0.07
CA ASN A 68 12.79 7.05 0.27
C ASN A 68 12.25 6.67 1.64
N ASN A 69 12.10 7.67 2.52
CA ASN A 69 11.55 7.51 3.86
C ASN A 69 10.20 8.22 4.01
N SER A 70 9.57 8.63 2.90
CA SER A 70 8.26 9.26 2.93
C SER A 70 7.24 8.27 3.53
N PRO A 71 6.35 8.73 4.43
CA PRO A 71 5.20 7.96 4.85
C PRO A 71 4.32 7.63 3.64
N VAL A 72 3.71 6.45 3.63
CA VAL A 72 2.79 6.02 2.57
C VAL A 72 1.40 5.86 3.15
N VAL A 73 0.39 6.44 2.50
CA VAL A 73 -1.02 6.23 2.82
C VAL A 73 -1.64 5.33 1.78
N LEU A 74 -2.27 4.24 2.22
CA LEU A 74 -3.11 3.39 1.38
C LEU A 74 -4.58 3.71 1.63
N PHE A 75 -5.28 4.23 0.63
CA PHE A 75 -6.66 4.70 0.73
C PHE A 75 -7.61 3.90 -0.19
N SER A 76 -8.66 3.32 0.39
CA SER A 76 -9.78 2.67 -0.32
C SER A 76 -10.91 3.66 -0.54
N ARG A 77 -11.34 3.79 -1.81
CA ARG A 77 -12.52 4.59 -2.20
C ARG A 77 -13.85 3.87 -2.06
N GLN A 78 -13.86 2.56 -1.78
CA GLN A 78 -15.09 1.75 -1.82
C GLN A 78 -16.05 2.00 -0.65
N SER A 79 -15.60 2.53 0.49
CA SER A 79 -16.50 2.83 1.60
C SER A 79 -17.03 4.26 1.50
N SER A 80 -18.30 4.46 1.91
CA SER A 80 -18.96 5.77 1.94
C SER A 80 -18.26 6.79 2.86
N SER A 81 -17.43 6.32 3.79
CA SER A 81 -16.58 7.13 4.68
C SER A 81 -15.10 7.16 4.27
N GLY A 82 -14.71 6.41 3.24
CA GLY A 82 -13.30 6.07 2.97
C GLY A 82 -12.67 5.19 4.07
N TYR A 83 -11.65 4.42 3.70
CA TYR A 83 -10.76 3.77 4.67
C TYR A 83 -9.32 4.05 4.26
N TYR A 84 -8.51 4.60 5.15
CA TYR A 84 -7.09 4.79 4.92
C TYR A 84 -6.25 4.14 6.01
N LYS A 85 -5.04 3.75 5.66
CA LYS A 85 -4.00 3.38 6.61
C LYS A 85 -2.70 4.10 6.27
N LEU A 86 -2.04 4.62 7.31
CA LEU A 86 -0.68 5.11 7.24
C LEU A 86 0.29 3.95 7.47
N LEU A 87 1.22 3.77 6.53
CA LEU A 87 2.36 2.86 6.60
C LEU A 87 3.57 3.70 7.03
N LEU A 88 4.13 3.34 8.19
CA LEU A 88 5.26 4.02 8.83
C LEU A 88 6.48 3.12 8.90
#